data_AF-A0A2X3CSN4-F1
#
_entry.id   AF-A0A2X3CSN4-F1
#
_cell.length_a   1.000
_cell.length_b   1.000
_cell.length_c   1.000
_cell.angle_alpha   90.00
_cell.angle_beta   90.00
_cell.angle_gamma   90.00
#
_symmetry.space_group_name_H-M   'P 1'
#
loop_
_entity.id
_entity.type
_entity.pdbx_description
1 polymer ?
#
loop_
_entity_poly.entity_id
_entity_poly.type
_entity_poly.pdbx_seq_one_letter_code
_entity_poly.pdbx_strand_id
1 'polypeptide(L)' 'MDMRQELAAKAEKEGASSYRIIEARTGDSWHATAELYK' A
#
# COMPACT_ATOMS: atom_id res chain seq x y z
N MET A 1 -6.46 11.97 -0.37
CA MET A 1 -6.44 10.52 -0.10
C MET A 1 -5.10 10.18 0.52
N ASP A 2 -5.10 9.46 1.63
CA ASP A 2 -3.86 9.05 2.30
C ASP A 2 -3.30 7.79 1.62
N MET A 3 -2.03 7.82 1.22
CA MET A 3 -1.34 6.70 0.56
C MET A 3 -1.52 5.38 1.32
N ARG A 4 -1.52 5.44 2.66
CA ARG A 4 -1.68 4.25 3.49
C ARG A 4 -3.09 3.67 3.42
N GLN A 5 -4.11 4.51 3.32
CA GLN A 5 -5.50 4.05 3.15
C GLN A 5 -5.69 3.37 1.81
N GLU A 6 -5.13 3.92 0.73
CA GLU A 6 -5.20 3.31 -0.61
C GLU A 6 -4.53 1.94 -0.65
N LEU A 7 -3.36 1.81 -0.01
CA LEU A 7 -2.66 0.53 0.10
C LEU A 7 -3.44 -0.48 0.95
N ALA A 8 -4.01 -0.04 2.08
CA ALA A 8 -4.82 -0.91 2.93
C ALA A 8 -6.08 -1.42 2.20
N ALA A 9 -6.79 -0.54 1.49
CA ALA A 9 -7.97 -0.92 0.72
C ALA A 9 -7.63 -1.91 -0.40
N LYS A 10 -6.48 -1.73 -1.08
CA LYS A 10 -5.98 -2.70 -2.07
C LYS A 10 -5.59 -4.02 -1.41
N ALA A 11 -4.88 -3.99 -0.29
CA ALA A 11 -4.48 -5.20 0.44
C ALA A 11 -5.70 -6.03 0.88
N GLU A 12 -6.73 -5.38 1.42
CA GLU A 12 -7.98 -6.02 1.82
C GLU A 12 -8.71 -6.63 0.61
N LYS A 13 -8.77 -5.91 -0.51
CA LYS A 13 -9.38 -6.40 -1.76
C LYS A 13 -8.67 -7.65 -2.32
N GLU A 14 -7.36 -7.72 -2.19
CA GLU A 14 -6.55 -8.88 -2.60
C GLU A 14 -6.60 -10.03 -1.58
N GLY A 15 -7.26 -9.83 -0.43
CA GLY A 15 -7.39 -10.81 0.65
C GLY A 15 -6.11 -10.99 1.46
N ALA A 16 -5.30 -9.95 1.61
CA ALA A 16 -4.11 -9.96 2.45
C ALA A 16 -4.47 -9.70 3.92
N SER A 17 -3.94 -10.53 4.82
CA SER A 17 -4.05 -10.37 6.27
C SER A 17 -3.11 -9.29 6.81
N SER A 18 -2.02 -9.02 6.10
CA SER A 18 -1.07 -7.95 6.43
C SER A 18 -0.38 -7.42 5.18
N TYR A 19 0.17 -6.22 5.26
CA TYR A 19 0.98 -5.64 4.18
C TYR A 19 2.19 -4.90 4.74
N ARG A 20 3.28 -4.90 3.97
CA ARG A 20 4.50 -4.15 4.28
C ARG A 20 4.87 -3.25 3.13
N ILE A 21 4.96 -1.95 3.40
CA ILE A 21 5.45 -0.99 2.42
C ILE A 21 6.96 -1.17 2.28
N ILE A 22 7.42 -1.52 1.08
CA ILE A 22 8.84 -1.69 0.75
C ILE A 22 9.40 -0.48 0.02
N GLU A 23 8.55 0.34 -0.57
CA GLU A 23 8.93 1.61 -1.19
C GLU A 23 7.82 2.65 -1.00
N ALA A 24 8.21 3.86 -0.63
CA ALA A 24 7.33 5.03 -0.60
C ALA A 24 8.12 6.24 -1.10
N ARG A 25 7.74 6.75 -2.28
CA ARG A 25 8.29 7.97 -2.88
C ARG A 25 7.22 9.04 -2.82
N THR A 26 7.57 10.19 -2.25
CA THR A 26 6.68 11.34 -2.09
C THR A 26 7.31 12.58 -2.72
N GLY A 27 6.57 13.26 -3.59
CA GLY A 27 6.94 14.48 -4.32
C GLY A 27 5.70 15.11 -4.95
N ASP A 28 5.77 15.58 -6.21
CA ASP A 28 4.60 16.06 -6.96
C ASP A 28 3.52 14.97 -7.16
N SER A 29 3.93 13.71 -7.10
CA SER A 29 3.06 12.54 -7.05
C SER A 29 3.65 11.53 -6.07
N TRP A 30 2.79 10.67 -5.54
CA TRP A 30 3.23 9.59 -4.67
C TRP A 30 3.27 8.27 -5.44
N HIS A 31 4.30 7.48 -5.19
CA HIS A 31 4.41 6.09 -5.64
C HIS A 31 4.72 5.23 -4.43
N ALA A 32 3.97 4.15 -4.25
CA ALA A 32 4.25 3.20 -3.18
C ALA A 32 4.09 1.77 -3.64
N THR A 33 5.03 0.94 -3.19
CA THR A 33 5.05 -0.50 -3.43
C THR A 33 4.95 -1.20 -2.08
N ALA A 34 4.03 -2.15 -1.97
CA ALA A 34 3.85 -2.95 -0.77
C ALA A 34 3.81 -4.44 -1.11
N GLU A 35 4.42 -5.25 -0.25
CA GLU A 35 4.27 -6.69 -0.25
C GLU A 35 3.02 -7.05 0.55
N LEU A 36 2.23 -7.98 0.02
CA LEU A 36 1.01 -8.48 0.64
C LEU A 36 1.24 -9.87 1.23
N TYR A 37 0.82 -10.07 2.47
CA TYR A 37 0.88 -11.35 3.18
C TYR A 37 -0.53 -11.84 3.46
N LYS A 38 -0.82 -13.09 3.09
CA LYS A 38 -2.08 -13.78 3.41
C LYS A 38 -1.95 -14.56 4.70
#